data_AF-A0A4Y9J2I5-F1
#
_entry.id   AF-A0A4Y9J2I5-F1
#
_cell.length_a   1.000
_cell.length_b   1.000
_cell.length_c   1.000
_cell.angle_alpha   90.00
_cell.angle_beta   90.00
_cell.angle_gamma   90.00
#
_symmetry.space_group_name_H-M   'P 1'
#
loop_
_entity.id
_entity.type
_entity.pdbx_description
1 polymer ?
#
loop_
_entity_poly.entity_id
_entity_poly.type
_entity_poly.pdbx_seq_one_letter_code
_entity_poly.pdbx_strand_id
1 'polypeptide(L)'
;MNRLLLSALLLIVSSVAAFAQAEWESAIPSGLAWKAEPRLTTFSTTLSGLRTSNLTTESYDNKKNKKVGYLSTYLTQQIPLDRPCEISFIVRNTNNYVTGPKTHVTHTKKKVKGGRVVANIAQSLLLFPIGLGSWLWNPARETVQYGYTDDSPSQVYWGYTITVKSTKGSSTTYFKRFCHSDGYAVDELSSDNNNWRRAYGASGTENLKLVFDKDKTLKLYSGSDLLKTFPDAAAITYLGLDAGCNAKLETSNFSMQKTTNYGTAKPMMEEAVAMIQQENYYGASKLLTEVMDKVGYRDFNTYYMKGYCQMAQNNLRTAIDELTKAINLPSSTASEREGAYYLRGYCKAQLEDIDCVNDMRKAGEDGRTWLKEMQLEDFYPNQNVIRETSVPTQSNSRPKRALNTSKKPPLRK
;
A
#
# COMPACT_ATOMS: atom_id res chain seq x y z
N MET A 1 -41.65 -13.45 -9.52
CA MET A 1 -40.49 -13.43 -8.59
C MET A 1 -39.16 -13.12 -9.28
N ASN A 2 -38.90 -13.54 -10.54
CA ASN A 2 -37.55 -13.47 -11.13
C ASN A 2 -37.05 -12.11 -11.65
N ARG A 3 -37.89 -11.12 -11.99
CA ARG A 3 -37.40 -9.83 -12.53
C ARG A 3 -36.92 -8.85 -11.45
N LEU A 4 -37.56 -8.85 -10.28
CA LEU A 4 -37.34 -7.88 -9.20
C LEU A 4 -36.16 -8.25 -8.28
N LEU A 5 -35.91 -9.55 -8.06
CA LEU A 5 -34.65 -10.01 -7.47
C LEU A 5 -33.46 -9.76 -8.42
N LEU A 6 -33.70 -9.78 -9.74
CA LEU A 6 -32.69 -9.45 -10.74
C LEU A 6 -32.32 -7.96 -10.71
N SER A 7 -33.27 -7.03 -10.52
CA SER A 7 -32.98 -5.60 -10.41
C SER A 7 -32.18 -5.28 -9.15
N ALA A 8 -32.52 -5.91 -8.02
CA ALA A 8 -31.73 -5.81 -6.79
C ALA A 8 -30.30 -6.38 -6.96
N LEU A 9 -30.14 -7.48 -7.69
CA LEU A 9 -28.84 -8.06 -8.04
C LEU A 9 -28.04 -7.16 -9.01
N LEU A 10 -28.69 -6.53 -9.99
CA LEU A 10 -28.09 -5.57 -10.92
C LEU A 10 -27.59 -4.29 -10.23
N LEU A 11 -28.26 -3.84 -9.16
CA LEU A 11 -27.80 -2.75 -8.30
C LEU A 11 -26.55 -3.13 -7.49
N ILE A 12 -26.45 -4.38 -7.02
CA ILE A 12 -25.24 -4.88 -6.34
C ILE A 12 -24.03 -4.88 -7.28
N VAL A 13 -24.22 -5.27 -8.55
CA VAL A 13 -23.14 -5.32 -9.55
C VAL A 13 -22.73 -3.93 -10.03
N SER A 14 -23.65 -2.99 -10.18
CA SER A 14 -23.35 -1.64 -10.68
C SER A 14 -22.84 -0.67 -9.61
N SER A 15 -23.17 -0.87 -8.34
CA SER A 15 -22.82 0.04 -7.25
C SER A 15 -21.36 -0.04 -6.78
N VAL A 16 -20.67 -1.17 -6.98
CA VAL A 16 -19.21 -1.29 -6.72
C VAL A 16 -18.40 -0.38 -7.67
N ALA A 17 -18.95 -0.03 -8.83
CA ALA A 17 -18.30 0.81 -9.83
C ALA A 17 -18.51 2.33 -9.64
N ALA A 18 -19.41 2.77 -8.74
CA ALA A 18 -20.01 4.11 -8.84
C ALA A 18 -19.29 5.24 -8.07
N PHE A 19 -18.28 4.95 -7.22
CA PHE A 19 -17.47 6.00 -6.59
C PHE A 19 -16.00 5.62 -6.61
N ALA A 20 -15.21 6.35 -7.40
CA ALA A 20 -13.75 6.23 -7.42
C ALA A 20 -13.16 6.82 -6.12
N GLN A 21 -13.33 6.12 -5.01
CA GLN A 21 -12.57 6.38 -3.79
C GLN A 21 -11.12 5.98 -4.02
N ALA A 22 -10.17 6.75 -3.47
CA ALA A 22 -8.75 6.44 -3.60
C ALA A 22 -8.42 5.11 -2.92
N GLU A 23 -7.82 4.17 -3.66
CA GLU A 23 -7.39 2.88 -3.13
C GLU A 23 -6.08 2.98 -2.35
N TRP A 24 -5.28 4.01 -2.66
CA TRP A 24 -3.97 4.26 -2.09
C TRP A 24 -3.89 5.68 -1.54
N GLU A 25 -3.20 5.84 -0.42
CA GLU A 25 -2.89 7.14 0.17
C GLU A 25 -1.41 7.24 0.54
N SER A 26 -0.89 8.47 0.58
CA SER A 26 0.46 8.73 1.07
C SER A 26 0.59 8.30 2.53
N ALA A 27 1.65 7.58 2.84
CA ALA A 27 1.86 6.93 4.13
C ALA A 27 3.20 7.28 4.79
N ILE A 28 3.86 8.35 4.33
CA ILE A 28 5.13 8.80 4.90
C ILE A 28 4.91 9.24 6.37
N PRO A 29 5.52 8.55 7.36
CA PRO A 29 5.39 8.92 8.76
C PRO A 29 5.96 10.31 9.05
N SER A 30 5.31 11.06 9.93
CA SER A 30 5.82 12.35 10.39
C SER A 30 7.20 12.21 11.03
N GLY A 31 8.16 13.01 10.57
CA GLY A 31 9.54 12.97 11.08
C GLY A 31 10.37 11.78 10.60
N LEU A 32 9.86 10.98 9.64
CA LEU A 32 10.69 10.01 8.94
C LEU A 32 11.75 10.78 8.14
N ALA A 33 13.01 10.50 8.42
CA ALA A 33 14.15 11.11 7.75
C ALA A 33 15.32 10.14 7.71
N TRP A 34 16.33 10.47 6.92
CA TRP A 34 17.60 9.78 6.98
C TRP A 34 18.44 10.30 8.14
N LYS A 35 19.05 9.38 8.88
CA LYS A 35 20.09 9.66 9.86
C LYS A 35 21.39 9.05 9.36
N ALA A 36 22.47 9.82 9.43
CA ALA A 36 23.79 9.37 9.07
C ALA A 36 24.61 9.03 10.32
N GLU A 37 25.54 8.10 10.17
CA GLU A 37 26.59 7.91 11.15
C GLU A 37 27.50 9.17 11.25
N PRO A 38 28.06 9.48 12.43
CA PRO A 38 28.77 10.75 12.66
C PRO A 38 29.99 11.00 11.78
N ARG A 39 30.52 9.96 11.13
CA ARG A 39 31.72 10.02 10.29
C ARG A 39 31.40 10.17 8.80
N LEU A 40 30.12 10.13 8.43
CA LEU A 40 29.68 10.25 7.05
C LEU A 40 29.38 11.72 6.75
N THR A 41 29.96 12.25 5.67
CA THR A 41 29.68 13.62 5.25
C THR A 41 28.25 13.71 4.70
N THR A 42 27.43 14.57 5.28
CA THR A 42 26.03 14.77 4.85
C THR A 42 25.80 16.18 4.33
N PHE A 43 25.22 16.31 3.14
CA PHE A 43 24.85 17.60 2.53
C PHE A 43 23.34 17.87 2.63
N SER A 44 22.53 16.81 2.60
CA SER A 44 21.08 16.84 2.74
C SER A 44 20.60 15.48 3.23
N THR A 45 19.52 15.45 3.99
CA THR A 45 18.98 14.23 4.64
C THR A 45 17.47 14.05 4.44
N THR A 46 16.88 14.78 3.49
CA THR A 46 15.47 14.58 3.13
C THR A 46 15.26 13.22 2.47
N LEU A 47 14.05 12.67 2.54
CA LEU A 47 13.76 11.33 2.01
C LEU A 47 14.09 11.18 0.52
N SER A 48 13.66 12.14 -0.29
CA SER A 48 13.90 12.22 -1.75
C SER A 48 15.14 13.00 -2.15
N GLY A 49 15.99 13.39 -1.19
CA GLY A 49 17.13 14.26 -1.45
C GLY A 49 18.29 13.99 -0.52
N LEU A 50 18.41 12.76 -0.01
CA LEU A 50 19.60 12.35 0.74
C LEU A 50 20.81 12.55 -0.15
N ARG A 51 21.83 13.23 0.37
CA ARG A 51 23.12 13.38 -0.29
C ARG A 51 24.22 13.18 0.73
N THR A 52 24.93 12.07 0.61
CA THR A 52 26.00 11.71 1.54
C THR A 52 27.23 11.23 0.82
N SER A 53 28.41 11.45 1.40
CA SER A 53 29.65 10.92 0.87
C SER A 53 30.56 10.38 1.97
N ASN A 54 31.24 9.29 1.64
CA ASN A 54 32.34 8.76 2.43
C ASN A 54 33.60 8.83 1.57
N LEU A 55 34.20 10.02 1.47
CA LEU A 55 35.41 10.24 0.68
C LEU A 55 36.69 9.90 1.46
N THR A 56 36.57 9.07 2.49
CA THR A 56 37.73 8.67 3.30
C THR A 56 38.69 7.84 2.45
N THR A 57 39.95 8.24 2.45
CA THR A 57 41.01 7.62 1.68
C THR A 57 41.67 6.51 2.47
N GLU A 58 42.07 5.42 1.80
CA GLU A 58 42.79 4.35 2.48
C GLU A 58 44.23 4.80 2.78
N SER A 59 44.56 4.85 4.07
CA SER A 59 45.91 5.11 4.59
C SER A 59 46.15 4.23 5.81
N TYR A 60 47.42 3.96 6.13
CA TYR A 60 47.78 3.21 7.34
C TYR A 60 47.16 3.83 8.60
N ASP A 61 47.23 5.16 8.71
CA ASP A 61 46.67 5.90 9.85
C ASP A 61 45.13 5.84 9.89
N ASN A 62 44.46 5.92 8.74
CA ASN A 62 43.00 5.78 8.68
C ASN A 62 42.57 4.36 9.05
N LYS A 63 43.29 3.34 8.59
CA LYS A 63 43.03 1.93 8.95
C LYS A 63 43.26 1.68 10.45
N LYS A 64 44.39 2.16 10.99
CA LYS A 64 44.72 2.08 12.43
C LYS A 64 43.66 2.75 13.30
N ASN A 65 43.13 3.89 12.87
CA ASN A 65 42.10 4.64 13.60
C ASN A 65 40.66 4.17 13.32
N LYS A 66 40.47 3.05 12.60
CA LYS A 66 39.16 2.52 12.18
C LYS A 66 38.31 3.58 11.46
N LYS A 67 38.94 4.46 10.67
CA LYS A 67 38.29 5.46 9.83
C LYS A 67 37.93 4.91 8.44
N VAL A 68 38.55 3.81 8.04
CA VAL A 68 38.23 3.05 6.82
C VAL A 68 37.13 2.04 7.15
N GLY A 69 36.00 2.12 6.44
CA GLY A 69 34.84 1.25 6.61
C GLY A 69 33.65 1.77 5.81
N TYR A 70 32.66 0.91 5.55
CA TYR A 70 31.37 1.41 5.09
C TYR A 70 30.68 2.09 6.27
N LEU A 71 30.05 3.22 5.98
CA LEU A 71 29.26 3.99 6.92
C LEU A 71 27.84 4.02 6.42
N SER A 72 26.88 3.97 7.33
CA SER A 72 25.48 3.86 6.95
C SER A 72 24.75 5.18 7.11
N THR A 73 23.83 5.43 6.18
CA THR A 73 22.63 6.23 6.47
C THR A 73 21.46 5.29 6.65
N TYR A 74 20.56 5.59 7.56
CA TYR A 74 19.41 4.73 7.84
C TYR A 74 18.19 5.56 8.18
N LEU A 75 17.01 4.99 7.95
CA LEU A 75 15.76 5.63 8.34
C LEU A 75 15.66 5.74 9.86
N THR A 76 15.24 6.90 10.34
CA THR A 76 15.15 7.25 11.78
C THR A 76 14.13 6.43 12.56
N GLN A 77 13.15 5.85 11.87
CA GLN A 77 12.03 5.15 12.47
C GLN A 77 11.83 3.79 11.79
N GLN A 78 11.36 2.82 12.56
CA GLN A 78 10.83 1.58 12.02
C GLN A 78 9.54 1.86 11.24
N ILE A 79 9.31 1.08 10.19
CA ILE A 79 8.09 1.17 9.39
C ILE A 79 7.21 -0.03 9.74
N PRO A 80 6.07 0.17 10.44
CA PRO A 80 5.13 -0.91 10.70
C PRO A 80 4.48 -1.37 9.38
N LEU A 81 4.28 -2.67 9.25
CA LEU A 81 3.61 -3.30 8.11
C LEU A 81 2.26 -3.85 8.57
N ASP A 82 1.30 -2.94 8.77
CA ASP A 82 -0.05 -3.22 9.27
C ASP A 82 -1.07 -3.39 8.14
N ARG A 83 -0.81 -2.75 6.99
CA ARG A 83 -1.64 -2.79 5.79
C ARG A 83 -0.77 -2.93 4.55
N PRO A 84 -1.31 -3.48 3.45
CA PRO A 84 -0.62 -3.49 2.17
C PRO A 84 -0.04 -2.12 1.84
N CYS A 85 1.26 -2.09 1.56
CA CYS A 85 1.97 -0.85 1.36
C CYS A 85 3.07 -1.01 0.31
N GLU A 86 3.39 0.09 -0.35
CA GLU A 86 4.48 0.20 -1.28
C GLU A 86 5.44 1.29 -0.82
N ILE A 87 6.73 0.97 -0.73
CA ILE A 87 7.81 1.93 -0.51
C ILE A 87 8.71 1.87 -1.73
N SER A 88 8.99 2.99 -2.35
CA SER A 88 9.89 3.04 -3.49
C SER A 88 10.78 4.28 -3.44
N PHE A 89 12.01 4.12 -3.92
CA PHE A 89 12.97 5.19 -4.05
C PHE A 89 14.13 4.75 -4.93
N ILE A 90 14.82 5.72 -5.51
CA ILE A 90 16.01 5.48 -6.32
C ILE A 90 17.22 5.83 -5.46
N VAL A 91 18.25 4.98 -5.53
CA VAL A 91 19.57 5.26 -4.95
C VAL A 91 20.56 5.30 -6.09
N ARG A 92 21.32 6.39 -6.18
CA ARG A 92 22.41 6.54 -7.15
C ARG A 92 23.72 6.82 -6.43
N ASN A 93 24.75 6.05 -6.76
CA ASN A 93 26.12 6.41 -6.48
C ASN A 93 26.65 7.33 -7.60
N THR A 94 26.75 8.63 -7.32
CA THR A 94 27.17 9.64 -8.31
C THR A 94 28.68 9.75 -8.44
N ASN A 95 29.45 9.11 -7.56
CA ASN A 95 30.90 8.99 -7.72
C ASN A 95 31.29 7.70 -8.46
N ASN A 96 30.34 7.06 -9.16
CA ASN A 96 30.58 5.82 -9.88
C ASN A 96 31.47 6.04 -11.12
N TYR A 97 32.76 6.24 -10.89
CA TYR A 97 33.78 6.33 -11.93
C TYR A 97 33.97 4.95 -12.58
N VAL A 98 33.12 4.63 -13.57
CA VAL A 98 33.26 3.46 -14.50
C VAL A 98 34.47 3.60 -15.42
N THR A 99 35.11 4.76 -15.42
CA THR A 99 36.50 4.86 -15.82
C THR A 99 37.21 5.26 -14.56
N GLY A 100 37.99 4.34 -13.98
CA GLY A 100 38.75 4.61 -12.76
C GLY A 100 39.41 5.99 -12.82
N PRO A 101 39.70 6.63 -11.67
CA PRO A 101 40.26 7.98 -11.68
C PRO A 101 41.37 8.04 -12.74
N LYS A 102 41.27 8.95 -13.71
CA LYS A 102 42.41 9.34 -14.56
C LYS A 102 43.39 10.12 -13.69
N THR A 103 43.80 9.56 -12.56
CA THR A 103 45.04 9.90 -11.92
C THR A 103 46.12 9.36 -12.84
N HIS A 104 46.88 10.26 -13.45
CA HIS A 104 48.16 9.88 -14.03
C HIS A 104 48.99 9.19 -12.94
N VAL A 105 49.06 7.87 -12.99
CA VAL A 105 49.95 7.07 -12.15
C VAL A 105 51.37 7.37 -12.64
N THR A 106 52.03 8.32 -12.02
CA THR A 106 53.47 8.48 -12.20
C THR A 106 54.15 7.41 -11.36
N HIS A 107 54.49 6.29 -12.01
CA HIS A 107 55.23 5.20 -11.38
C HIS A 107 56.59 5.70 -10.87
N THR A 108 56.69 6.05 -9.58
CA THR A 108 58.00 6.20 -8.93
C THR A 108 58.33 4.90 -8.20
N LYS A 109 59.08 4.02 -8.89
CA LYS A 109 59.67 2.82 -8.30
C LYS A 109 60.72 3.23 -7.26
N LYS A 110 60.34 3.42 -6.00
CA LYS A 110 61.30 3.36 -4.89
C LYS A 110 61.15 2.02 -4.18
N LYS A 111 62.10 1.12 -4.41
CA LYS A 111 62.29 -0.07 -3.56
C LYS A 111 62.71 0.43 -2.18
N VAL A 112 61.84 0.28 -1.19
CA VAL A 112 62.22 0.38 0.22
C VAL A 112 62.38 -1.06 0.73
N LYS A 113 63.50 -1.35 1.41
CA LYS A 113 63.71 -2.66 2.06
C LYS A 113 62.57 -2.86 3.08
N GLY A 114 61.66 -3.79 2.79
CA GLY A 114 60.50 -4.09 3.64
C GLY A 114 59.12 -4.01 2.98
N GLY A 115 59.01 -3.63 1.71
CA GLY A 115 57.72 -3.68 1.00
C GLY A 115 57.63 -2.75 -0.21
N ARG A 116 56.77 -3.09 -1.18
CA ARG A 116 56.48 -2.22 -2.33
C ARG A 116 55.61 -1.04 -1.86
N VAL A 117 56.14 0.17 -1.93
CA VAL A 117 55.38 1.40 -1.71
C VAL A 117 54.94 1.93 -3.07
N VAL A 118 53.64 1.90 -3.35
CA VAL A 118 53.01 2.62 -4.47
C VAL A 118 52.29 3.83 -3.87
N ALA A 119 52.79 5.04 -4.12
CA ALA A 119 52.11 6.27 -3.71
C ALA A 119 51.21 6.74 -4.87
N ASN A 120 49.90 6.72 -4.67
CA ASN A 120 48.98 7.41 -5.57
C ASN A 120 48.68 8.80 -4.97
N ILE A 121 48.63 9.83 -5.80
CA ILE A 121 48.28 11.20 -5.40
C ILE A 121 46.98 11.52 -6.15
N ALA A 122 45.88 11.69 -5.42
CA ALA A 122 44.63 12.13 -5.99
C ALA A 122 44.57 13.67 -5.89
N GLN A 123 44.86 14.36 -6.98
CA GLN A 123 44.49 15.78 -7.14
C GLN A 123 43.14 15.84 -7.86
N SER A 124 42.10 16.28 -7.16
CA SER A 124 40.87 16.73 -7.80
C SER A 124 41.14 18.08 -8.47
N LEU A 125 41.25 18.11 -9.80
CA LEU A 125 41.27 19.35 -10.58
C LEU A 125 39.84 19.89 -10.69
N LEU A 126 39.50 20.90 -9.89
CA LEU A 126 38.32 21.73 -10.11
C LEU A 126 38.70 22.80 -11.14
N LEU A 127 38.37 22.55 -12.42
CA LEU A 127 38.50 23.53 -13.49
C LEU A 127 37.40 24.59 -13.35
N PHE A 128 37.73 25.75 -12.77
CA PHE A 128 36.96 26.96 -12.99
C PHE A 128 37.41 27.58 -14.32
N PRO A 129 36.53 27.84 -15.29
CA PRO A 129 36.89 28.54 -16.50
C PRO A 129 36.91 30.03 -16.17
N ILE A 130 38.07 30.57 -15.81
CA ILE A 130 38.25 32.02 -15.78
C ILE A 130 39.57 32.36 -16.48
N GLY A 131 39.45 32.99 -17.65
CA GLY A 131 40.36 34.00 -18.17
C GLY A 131 41.83 33.64 -18.37
N LEU A 132 42.19 33.45 -19.65
CA LEU A 132 43.49 33.75 -20.28
C LEU A 132 44.67 34.11 -19.34
N GLY A 133 45.65 33.20 -19.26
CA GLY A 133 47.07 33.53 -19.10
C GLY A 133 47.64 33.52 -17.68
N SER A 134 48.09 32.34 -17.21
CA SER A 134 49.38 32.10 -16.52
C SER A 134 49.34 30.80 -15.73
N TRP A 135 50.24 29.88 -16.06
CA TRP A 135 50.38 28.58 -15.41
C TRP A 135 51.40 28.69 -14.28
N LEU A 136 50.95 29.00 -13.06
CA LEU A 136 51.76 28.87 -11.85
C LEU A 136 51.27 27.68 -11.02
N TRP A 137 52.05 26.60 -11.13
CA TRP A 137 51.93 25.36 -10.38
C TRP A 137 52.20 25.61 -8.89
N ASN A 138 51.26 25.27 -8.02
CA ASN A 138 51.57 25.06 -6.60
C ASN A 138 50.78 23.85 -6.05
N PRO A 139 51.37 22.64 -5.99
CA PRO A 139 50.69 21.47 -5.46
C PRO A 139 50.98 21.30 -3.96
N ALA A 140 49.98 21.60 -3.13
CA ALA A 140 49.92 20.99 -1.79
C ALA A 140 49.76 19.46 -1.98
N ARG A 141 50.74 18.70 -1.50
CA ARG A 141 50.82 17.23 -1.63
C ARG A 141 50.09 16.57 -0.46
N GLU A 142 49.00 15.87 -0.73
CA GLU A 142 48.46 14.86 0.18
C GLU A 142 48.29 13.52 -0.56
N THR A 143 48.72 12.45 0.10
CA THR A 143 48.97 11.12 -0.47
C THR A 143 47.79 10.20 -0.21
N VAL A 144 47.31 9.44 -1.20
CA VAL A 144 46.21 8.47 -1.07
C VAL A 144 46.61 7.15 -1.71
N GLN A 145 46.67 6.06 -0.95
CA GLN A 145 47.06 4.74 -1.45
C GLN A 145 45.83 3.91 -1.85
N TYR A 146 45.91 3.20 -2.98
CA TYR A 146 45.03 2.05 -3.27
C TYR A 146 45.93 0.86 -3.55
N GLY A 147 45.95 -0.11 -2.63
CA GLY A 147 46.69 -1.36 -2.76
C GLY A 147 45.72 -2.52 -2.74
N TYR A 148 45.58 -3.22 -3.88
CA TYR A 148 44.83 -4.47 -3.97
C TYR A 148 45.76 -5.63 -3.65
N THR A 149 45.70 -6.08 -2.40
CA THR A 149 46.10 -7.43 -2.00
C THR A 149 45.01 -7.95 -1.07
N ASP A 150 44.53 -9.14 -1.36
CA ASP A 150 43.33 -9.78 -0.81
C ASP A 150 43.18 -9.74 0.72
N ASP A 151 41.93 -9.99 1.13
CA ASP A 151 41.42 -10.27 2.47
C ASP A 151 41.15 -9.08 3.40
N SER A 152 40.14 -8.22 3.10
CA SER A 152 39.39 -7.46 4.12
C SER A 152 38.21 -6.61 3.57
N PRO A 153 37.21 -6.25 4.41
CA PRO A 153 35.94 -5.59 4.03
C PRO A 153 36.04 -4.14 3.49
N SER A 154 37.23 -3.69 3.07
CA SER A 154 37.47 -2.37 2.47
C SER A 154 36.94 -2.24 1.03
N GLN A 155 36.37 -3.29 0.46
CA GLN A 155 35.96 -3.35 -0.94
C GLN A 155 34.53 -2.88 -1.20
N VAL A 156 33.65 -2.83 -0.19
CA VAL A 156 32.28 -2.33 -0.41
C VAL A 156 32.37 -0.87 -0.86
N TYR A 157 31.94 -0.57 -2.08
CA TYR A 157 31.83 0.79 -2.58
C TYR A 157 30.52 1.37 -2.09
N TRP A 158 29.42 0.67 -2.33
CA TRP A 158 28.14 1.04 -1.76
C TRP A 158 27.19 -0.15 -1.69
N GLY A 159 26.05 0.04 -1.05
CA GLY A 159 24.99 -0.94 -1.05
C GLY A 159 23.81 -0.51 -0.19
N TYR A 160 22.96 -1.47 0.12
CA TYR A 160 21.83 -1.26 1.00
C TYR A 160 21.58 -2.49 1.86
N THR A 161 20.98 -2.26 3.02
CA THR A 161 20.63 -3.27 4.01
C THR A 161 19.19 -3.07 4.44
N ILE A 162 18.42 -4.15 4.48
CA ILE A 162 17.04 -4.16 4.93
C ILE A 162 16.91 -5.23 6.00
N THR A 163 16.42 -4.86 7.17
CA THR A 163 16.06 -5.81 8.23
C THR A 163 14.57 -5.76 8.46
N VAL A 164 13.96 -6.94 8.42
CA VAL A 164 12.52 -7.13 8.56
C VAL A 164 12.27 -8.01 9.76
N LYS A 165 11.43 -7.53 10.68
CA LYS A 165 10.94 -8.31 11.81
C LYS A 165 9.69 -9.06 11.38
N SER A 166 9.63 -10.35 11.70
CA SER A 166 8.47 -11.20 11.48
C SER A 166 7.45 -11.09 12.60
N THR A 167 6.21 -11.50 12.33
CA THR A 167 5.14 -11.63 13.32
C THR A 167 5.46 -12.64 14.42
N LYS A 168 6.37 -13.58 14.15
CA LYS A 168 6.89 -14.56 15.12
C LYS A 168 8.02 -14.01 15.99
N GLY A 169 8.44 -12.76 15.76
CA GLY A 169 9.48 -12.06 16.53
C GLY A 169 10.91 -12.25 16.03
N SER A 170 11.16 -13.13 15.05
CA SER A 170 12.46 -13.28 14.41
C SER A 170 12.75 -12.09 13.47
N SER A 171 14.03 -11.77 13.27
CA SER A 171 14.46 -10.75 12.31
C SER A 171 15.28 -11.38 11.19
N THR A 172 14.96 -11.00 9.96
CA THR A 172 15.71 -11.42 8.77
C THR A 172 16.34 -10.20 8.13
N THR A 173 17.65 -10.25 7.88
CA THR A 173 18.40 -9.19 7.21
C THR A 173 18.76 -9.63 5.80
N TYR A 174 18.46 -8.77 4.84
CA TYR A 174 18.96 -8.86 3.48
C TYR A 174 19.90 -7.68 3.23
N PHE A 175 21.00 -7.93 2.55
CA PHE A 175 21.85 -6.87 2.04
C PHE A 175 22.29 -7.16 0.62
N LYS A 176 22.55 -6.08 -0.12
CA LYS A 176 23.27 -6.13 -1.38
C LYS A 176 24.39 -5.08 -1.34
N ARG A 177 25.59 -5.48 -1.77
CA ARG A 177 26.81 -4.68 -1.82
C ARG A 177 27.37 -4.70 -3.22
N PHE A 178 28.03 -3.62 -3.58
CA PHE A 178 28.69 -3.43 -4.85
C PHE A 178 30.13 -2.99 -4.62
N CYS A 179 31.06 -3.59 -5.35
CA CYS A 179 32.46 -3.16 -5.42
C CYS A 179 32.93 -3.13 -6.88
N HIS A 180 34.04 -2.45 -7.16
CA HIS A 180 34.68 -2.52 -8.48
C HIS A 180 35.86 -3.48 -8.42
N SER A 181 35.95 -4.39 -9.38
CA SER A 181 37.07 -5.33 -9.45
C SER A 181 38.25 -4.83 -10.29
N ASP A 182 37.99 -4.13 -11.39
CA ASP A 182 39.00 -3.80 -12.41
C ASP A 182 38.71 -2.52 -13.20
N GLY A 183 37.88 -1.62 -12.63
CA GLY A 183 37.53 -0.33 -13.23
C GLY A 183 36.47 -0.41 -14.33
N TYR A 184 36.10 -1.60 -14.82
CA TYR A 184 35.05 -1.79 -15.84
C TYR A 184 33.93 -2.73 -15.38
N ALA A 185 34.23 -3.69 -14.50
CA ALA A 185 33.23 -4.57 -13.90
C ALA A 185 32.88 -4.17 -12.46
N VAL A 186 31.62 -4.35 -12.12
CA VAL A 186 31.09 -4.23 -10.75
C VAL A 186 30.87 -5.65 -10.24
N ASP A 187 31.49 -6.01 -9.13
CA ASP A 187 31.15 -7.23 -8.43
C ASP A 187 30.04 -6.92 -7.42
N GLU A 188 29.09 -7.83 -7.31
CA GLU A 188 27.98 -7.77 -6.36
C GLU A 188 28.08 -8.89 -5.32
N LEU A 189 27.71 -8.57 -4.09
CA LEU A 189 27.56 -9.52 -3.00
C LEU A 189 26.17 -9.35 -2.39
N SER A 190 25.45 -10.44 -2.23
CA SER A 190 24.19 -10.47 -1.50
C SER A 190 24.25 -11.46 -0.33
N SER A 191 23.38 -11.26 0.66
CA SER A 191 23.22 -12.17 1.79
C SER A 191 22.88 -13.61 1.38
N ASP A 192 22.33 -13.80 0.17
CA ASP A 192 21.84 -15.10 -0.29
C ASP A 192 22.91 -15.88 -1.04
N ASN A 193 23.82 -15.20 -1.74
CA ASN A 193 24.88 -15.84 -2.51
C ASN A 193 26.18 -16.04 -1.72
N ASN A 194 26.38 -15.28 -0.63
CA ASN A 194 27.56 -15.27 0.25
C ASN A 194 28.94 -15.17 -0.43
N ASN A 195 28.96 -14.99 -1.75
CA ASN A 195 30.14 -14.90 -2.60
C ASN A 195 29.96 -13.73 -3.57
N TRP A 196 31.06 -13.01 -3.83
CA TRP A 196 31.09 -11.97 -4.85
C TRP A 196 30.88 -12.57 -6.23
N ARG A 197 29.99 -11.95 -7.02
CA ARG A 197 29.72 -12.33 -8.41
C ARG A 197 29.93 -11.13 -9.31
N ARG A 198 30.55 -11.38 -10.45
CA ARG A 198 30.75 -10.33 -11.45
C ARG A 198 29.43 -9.98 -12.12
N ALA A 199 29.04 -8.73 -12.03
CA ALA A 199 27.87 -8.16 -12.68
C ALA A 199 28.31 -7.12 -13.73
N TYR A 200 28.00 -7.41 -15.00
CA TYR A 200 28.28 -6.48 -16.09
C TYR A 200 27.13 -5.45 -16.17
N GLY A 201 27.45 -4.16 -16.03
CA GLY A 201 26.51 -3.07 -16.30
C GLY A 201 25.69 -2.52 -15.12
N ALA A 202 26.00 -2.89 -13.87
CA ALA A 202 25.35 -2.28 -12.70
C ALA A 202 25.71 -0.79 -12.61
N SER A 203 24.78 0.07 -13.03
CA SER A 203 24.96 1.47 -13.40
C SER A 203 25.22 2.45 -12.23
N GLY A 204 25.58 1.93 -11.06
CA GLY A 204 25.62 2.73 -9.83
C GLY A 204 24.25 3.27 -9.45
N THR A 205 23.16 2.75 -10.01
CA THR A 205 21.78 3.16 -9.69
C THR A 205 20.96 1.91 -9.38
N GLU A 206 20.23 1.93 -8.27
CA GLU A 206 19.28 0.88 -7.88
C GLU A 206 17.89 1.52 -7.68
N ASN A 207 16.88 0.91 -8.31
CA ASN A 207 15.50 1.36 -8.23
C ASN A 207 14.76 0.46 -7.24
N LEU A 208 14.86 0.79 -5.95
CA LEU A 208 14.35 -0.08 -4.88
C LEU A 208 12.84 0.09 -4.74
N LYS A 209 12.13 -1.04 -4.70
CA LYS A 209 10.70 -1.11 -4.45
C LYS A 209 10.41 -2.23 -3.47
N LEU A 210 9.75 -1.90 -2.37
CA LEU A 210 9.24 -2.85 -1.38
C LEU A 210 7.72 -2.90 -1.49
N VAL A 211 7.18 -4.11 -1.66
CA VAL A 211 5.73 -4.34 -1.74
C VAL A 211 5.33 -5.28 -0.63
N PHE A 212 4.51 -4.80 0.29
CA PHE A 212 3.88 -5.60 1.33
C PHE A 212 2.45 -5.93 0.92
N ASP A 213 2.10 -7.22 0.92
CA ASP A 213 0.79 -7.70 0.51
C ASP A 213 -0.09 -8.14 1.69
N LYS A 214 -1.34 -8.49 1.38
CA LYS A 214 -2.35 -8.93 2.36
C LYS A 214 -1.96 -10.22 3.09
N ASP A 215 -1.09 -11.03 2.49
CA ASP A 215 -0.63 -12.32 3.04
C ASP A 215 0.56 -12.12 3.97
N LYS A 216 0.79 -10.88 4.42
CA LYS A 216 1.90 -10.46 5.28
C LYS A 216 3.25 -10.78 4.66
N THR A 217 3.35 -10.77 3.34
CA THR A 217 4.60 -11.02 2.64
C THR A 217 5.16 -9.70 2.13
N LEU A 218 6.40 -9.39 2.52
CA LEU A 218 7.15 -8.25 1.98
C LEU A 218 8.07 -8.75 0.86
N LYS A 219 7.99 -8.14 -0.31
CA LYS A 219 8.85 -8.44 -1.45
C LYS A 219 9.72 -7.22 -1.76
N LEU A 220 11.03 -7.45 -1.89
CA LEU A 220 12.02 -6.45 -2.26
C LEU A 220 12.40 -6.64 -3.73
N TYR A 221 12.31 -5.56 -4.50
CA TYR A 221 12.67 -5.49 -5.90
C TYR A 221 13.76 -4.45 -6.12
N SER A 222 14.56 -4.66 -7.17
CA SER A 222 15.33 -3.61 -7.84
C SER A 222 14.95 -3.58 -9.31
N GLY A 223 14.32 -2.49 -9.74
CA GLY A 223 13.65 -2.46 -11.05
C GLY A 223 12.55 -3.53 -11.14
N SER A 224 12.64 -4.42 -12.12
CA SER A 224 11.74 -5.57 -12.28
C SER A 224 12.16 -6.81 -11.48
N ASP A 225 13.38 -6.83 -10.96
CA ASP A 225 13.99 -8.05 -10.45
C ASP A 225 13.62 -8.26 -8.98
N LEU A 226 12.97 -9.39 -8.68
CA LEU A 226 12.67 -9.80 -7.32
C LEU A 226 13.96 -10.26 -6.64
N LEU A 227 14.38 -9.53 -5.61
CA LEU A 227 15.61 -9.81 -4.87
C LEU A 227 15.37 -10.69 -3.64
N LYS A 228 14.32 -10.39 -2.87
CA LYS A 228 14.04 -11.10 -1.62
C LYS A 228 12.57 -11.11 -1.28
N THR A 229 12.12 -12.23 -0.72
CA THR A 229 10.79 -12.37 -0.11
C THR A 229 10.95 -12.59 1.39
N PHE A 230 10.24 -11.79 2.19
CA PHE A 230 10.16 -11.91 3.64
C PHE A 230 8.73 -12.35 4.01
N PRO A 231 8.50 -13.64 4.31
CA PRO A 231 7.21 -14.11 4.77
C PRO A 231 6.93 -13.63 6.20
N ASP A 232 5.65 -13.60 6.58
CA ASP A 232 5.21 -13.23 7.92
C ASP A 232 5.76 -11.86 8.40
N ALA A 233 6.00 -10.91 7.49
CA ALA A 233 6.60 -9.62 7.81
C ALA A 233 5.67 -8.76 8.68
N ALA A 234 6.23 -8.11 9.69
CA ALA A 234 5.50 -7.26 10.64
C ALA A 234 6.01 -5.81 10.67
N ALA A 235 7.32 -5.60 10.45
CA ALA A 235 7.89 -4.26 10.37
C ALA A 235 9.23 -4.29 9.64
N ILE A 236 9.54 -3.20 8.93
CA ILE A 236 10.92 -2.90 8.50
C ILE A 236 11.59 -2.18 9.67
N THR A 237 12.51 -2.85 10.35
CA THR A 237 13.20 -2.31 11.52
C THR A 237 14.49 -1.59 11.17
N TYR A 238 15.03 -1.85 9.98
CA TYR A 238 16.18 -1.15 9.45
C TYR A 238 16.08 -1.05 7.95
N LEU A 239 16.23 0.15 7.42
CA LEU A 239 16.49 0.40 6.01
C LEU A 239 17.67 1.36 5.96
N GLY A 240 18.81 0.85 5.48
CA GLY A 240 20.04 1.61 5.41
C GLY A 240 20.70 1.56 4.05
N LEU A 241 21.37 2.65 3.72
CA LEU A 241 22.25 2.80 2.57
C LEU A 241 23.67 2.89 3.08
N ASP A 242 24.50 1.99 2.58
CA ASP A 242 25.85 1.77 3.05
C ASP A 242 26.80 2.43 2.06
N ALA A 243 27.52 3.44 2.52
CA ALA A 243 28.50 4.20 1.75
C ALA A 243 29.91 3.77 2.16
N GLY A 244 30.56 3.02 1.27
CA GLY A 244 31.96 2.66 1.37
C GLY A 244 32.92 3.79 1.04
N CYS A 245 34.21 3.49 1.12
CA CYS A 245 35.24 4.47 0.79
C CYS A 245 35.08 4.94 -0.66
N ASN A 246 35.22 6.25 -0.86
CA ASN A 246 35.03 6.96 -2.11
C ASN A 246 33.58 6.94 -2.66
N ALA A 247 32.55 6.48 -1.94
CA ALA A 247 31.18 6.56 -2.44
C ALA A 247 30.50 7.92 -2.19
N LYS A 248 29.63 8.31 -3.14
CA LYS A 248 28.72 9.44 -2.98
C LYS A 248 27.31 9.00 -3.36
N LEU A 249 26.42 8.92 -2.38
CA LEU A 249 25.06 8.43 -2.55
C LEU A 249 24.08 9.59 -2.62
N GLU A 250 23.15 9.47 -3.56
CA GLU A 250 22.03 10.39 -3.75
C GLU A 250 20.73 9.59 -3.84
N THR A 251 19.71 9.97 -3.07
CA THR A 251 18.36 9.39 -3.21
C THR A 251 17.45 10.32 -3.98
N SER A 252 16.47 9.74 -4.67
CA SER A 252 15.39 10.49 -5.32
C SER A 252 14.09 9.70 -5.35
N ASN A 253 12.98 10.39 -5.64
CA ASN A 253 11.66 9.80 -5.82
C ASN A 253 11.20 8.91 -4.66
N PHE A 254 11.48 9.31 -3.41
CA PHE A 254 10.99 8.56 -2.27
C PHE A 254 9.48 8.69 -2.19
N SER A 255 8.81 7.54 -2.21
CA SER A 255 7.38 7.39 -2.08
C SER A 255 7.09 6.30 -1.07
N MET A 256 6.08 6.54 -0.26
CA MET A 256 5.48 5.51 0.59
C MET A 256 3.97 5.66 0.51
N GLN A 257 3.30 4.59 0.09
CA GLN A 257 1.86 4.53 -0.06
C GLN A 257 1.33 3.31 0.68
N LYS A 258 0.13 3.41 1.23
CA LYS A 258 -0.59 2.29 1.83
C LYS A 258 -2.01 2.22 1.31
N THR A 259 -2.63 1.05 1.39
CA THR A 259 -4.03 0.91 1.03
C THR A 259 -4.94 1.65 2.02
N THR A 260 -5.93 2.35 1.47
CA THR A 260 -7.00 2.96 2.27
C THR A 260 -7.92 1.87 2.82
N ASN A 261 -8.86 2.24 3.71
CA ASN A 261 -9.92 1.32 4.12
C ASN A 261 -10.70 0.80 2.89
N TYR A 262 -10.99 1.69 1.93
CA TYR A 262 -11.65 1.32 0.68
C TYR A 262 -10.79 0.40 -0.18
N GLY A 263 -9.52 0.72 -0.43
CA GLY A 263 -8.63 -0.13 -1.22
C GLY A 263 -8.45 -1.52 -0.62
N THR A 264 -8.51 -1.63 0.71
CA THR A 264 -8.48 -2.92 1.42
C THR A 264 -9.83 -3.65 1.33
N ALA A 265 -10.94 -2.92 1.42
CA ALA A 265 -12.31 -3.48 1.40
C ALA A 265 -12.79 -3.90 0.01
N LYS A 266 -12.42 -3.16 -1.05
CA LYS A 266 -12.88 -3.35 -2.43
C LYS A 266 -12.76 -4.81 -2.90
N PRO A 267 -11.59 -5.49 -2.87
CA PRO A 267 -11.51 -6.88 -3.32
C PRO A 267 -12.34 -7.83 -2.46
N MET A 268 -12.51 -7.56 -1.15
CA MET A 268 -13.37 -8.38 -0.28
C MET A 268 -14.86 -8.18 -0.61
N MET A 269 -15.26 -6.96 -0.98
CA MET A 269 -16.61 -6.67 -1.45
C MET A 269 -16.88 -7.33 -2.80
N GLU A 270 -15.95 -7.28 -3.75
CA GLU A 270 -16.04 -7.98 -5.03
C GLU A 270 -16.19 -9.50 -4.83
N GLU A 271 -15.43 -10.08 -3.89
CA GLU A 271 -15.58 -11.49 -3.49
C GLU A 271 -16.95 -11.76 -2.86
N ALA A 272 -17.45 -10.88 -1.99
CA ALA A 272 -18.80 -11.00 -1.42
C ALA A 272 -19.89 -10.97 -2.51
N VAL A 273 -19.73 -10.13 -3.53
CA VAL A 273 -20.64 -10.11 -4.70
C VAL A 273 -20.60 -11.44 -5.45
N ALA A 274 -19.41 -12.01 -5.68
CA ALA A 274 -19.29 -13.32 -6.31
C ALA A 274 -19.96 -14.43 -5.47
N MET A 275 -19.83 -14.37 -4.14
CA MET A 275 -20.54 -15.29 -3.23
C MET A 275 -22.06 -15.12 -3.31
N ILE A 276 -22.57 -13.89 -3.38
CA ILE A 276 -24.00 -13.59 -3.57
C ILE A 276 -24.51 -14.19 -4.89
N GLN A 277 -23.75 -14.07 -5.98
CA GLN A 277 -24.09 -14.65 -7.29
C GLN A 277 -24.13 -16.18 -7.28
N GLN A 278 -23.37 -16.80 -6.39
CA GLN A 278 -23.36 -18.24 -6.15
C GLN A 278 -24.36 -18.67 -5.07
N GLU A 279 -25.27 -17.77 -4.64
CA GLU A 279 -26.26 -17.99 -3.57
C GLU A 279 -25.65 -18.33 -2.21
N ASN A 280 -24.34 -18.11 -2.02
CA ASN A 280 -23.65 -18.27 -0.74
C ASN A 280 -23.82 -17.01 0.13
N TYR A 281 -25.05 -16.76 0.55
CA TYR A 281 -25.42 -15.57 1.33
C TYR A 281 -24.82 -15.54 2.73
N TYR A 282 -24.65 -16.71 3.35
CA TYR A 282 -24.01 -16.81 4.66
C TYR A 282 -22.52 -16.42 4.58
N GLY A 283 -21.79 -16.97 3.60
CA GLY A 283 -20.40 -16.63 3.34
C GLY A 283 -20.21 -15.15 3.01
N ALA A 284 -21.04 -14.62 2.11
CA ALA A 284 -21.03 -13.20 1.75
C ALA A 284 -21.30 -12.30 2.98
N SER A 285 -22.30 -12.62 3.79
CA SER A 285 -22.64 -11.83 4.98
C SER A 285 -21.52 -11.85 6.03
N LYS A 286 -20.86 -13.01 6.20
CA LYS A 286 -19.68 -13.12 7.07
C LYS A 286 -18.54 -12.24 6.57
N LEU A 287 -18.21 -12.32 5.28
CA LEU A 287 -17.14 -11.53 4.68
C LEU A 287 -17.41 -10.02 4.78
N LEU A 288 -18.64 -9.58 4.53
CA LEU A 288 -19.06 -8.19 4.71
C LEU A 288 -18.94 -7.72 6.16
N THR A 289 -19.19 -8.59 7.13
CA THR A 289 -18.96 -8.29 8.55
C THR A 289 -17.47 -8.06 8.84
N GLU A 290 -16.59 -8.85 8.22
CA GLU A 290 -15.14 -8.64 8.33
C GLU A 290 -14.69 -7.30 7.71
N VAL A 291 -15.26 -6.91 6.55
CA VAL A 291 -15.02 -5.59 5.95
C VAL A 291 -15.41 -4.47 6.91
N MET A 292 -16.58 -4.58 7.53
CA MET A 292 -17.08 -3.54 8.43
C MET A 292 -16.29 -3.47 9.74
N ASP A 293 -15.99 -4.61 10.36
CA ASP A 293 -15.46 -4.64 11.72
C ASP A 293 -13.94 -4.73 11.79
N LYS A 294 -13.29 -5.48 10.88
CA LYS A 294 -11.82 -5.61 10.86
C LYS A 294 -11.15 -4.55 10.00
N VAL A 295 -11.69 -4.27 8.80
CA VAL A 295 -11.13 -3.22 7.92
C VAL A 295 -11.64 -1.84 8.35
N GLY A 296 -12.82 -1.77 8.97
CA GLY A 296 -13.42 -0.50 9.38
C GLY A 296 -14.08 0.26 8.22
N TYR A 297 -14.40 -0.43 7.12
CA TYR A 297 -15.03 0.18 5.96
C TYR A 297 -16.55 -0.03 6.02
N ARG A 298 -17.30 1.08 6.18
CA ARG A 298 -18.76 1.10 6.35
C ARG A 298 -19.34 2.13 5.41
N ASP A 299 -19.92 1.66 4.32
CA ASP A 299 -20.53 2.47 3.27
C ASP A 299 -21.92 1.95 2.91
N PHE A 300 -22.58 2.60 1.95
CA PHE A 300 -23.92 2.20 1.54
C PHE A 300 -23.94 0.74 1.06
N ASN A 301 -22.98 0.36 0.21
CA ASN A 301 -22.94 -0.95 -0.43
C ASN A 301 -22.72 -2.09 0.56
N THR A 302 -21.84 -1.92 1.55
CA THR A 302 -21.59 -2.93 2.60
C THR A 302 -22.86 -3.22 3.40
N TYR A 303 -23.57 -2.19 3.87
CA TYR A 303 -24.84 -2.39 4.58
C TYR A 303 -25.94 -2.94 3.67
N TYR A 304 -26.06 -2.43 2.44
CA TYR A 304 -27.07 -2.85 1.47
C TYR A 304 -26.91 -4.34 1.10
N MET A 305 -25.70 -4.77 0.71
CA MET A 305 -25.40 -6.16 0.39
C MET A 305 -25.60 -7.07 1.60
N LYS A 306 -25.22 -6.63 2.80
CA LYS A 306 -25.42 -7.40 4.02
C LYS A 306 -26.91 -7.57 4.32
N GLY A 307 -27.70 -6.50 4.17
CA GLY A 307 -29.16 -6.53 4.28
C GLY A 307 -29.79 -7.50 3.28
N TYR A 308 -29.35 -7.47 2.02
CA TYR A 308 -29.77 -8.44 1.00
C TYR A 308 -29.45 -9.89 1.40
N CYS A 309 -28.22 -10.17 1.86
CA CYS A 309 -27.84 -11.50 2.31
C CYS A 309 -28.70 -11.99 3.48
N GLN A 310 -29.03 -11.11 4.43
CA GLN A 310 -29.89 -11.45 5.57
C GLN A 310 -31.33 -11.72 5.13
N MET A 311 -31.86 -10.93 4.19
CA MET A 311 -33.18 -11.17 3.60
C MET A 311 -33.22 -12.53 2.90
N ALA A 312 -32.22 -12.85 2.08
CA ALA A 312 -32.14 -14.13 1.36
C ALA A 312 -32.04 -15.34 2.31
N GLN A 313 -31.51 -15.13 3.52
CA GLN A 313 -31.47 -16.13 4.61
C GLN A 313 -32.74 -16.14 5.47
N ASN A 314 -33.79 -15.40 5.09
CA ASN A 314 -35.04 -15.22 5.85
C ASN A 314 -34.86 -14.57 7.25
N ASN A 315 -33.74 -13.88 7.47
CA ASN A 315 -33.47 -13.11 8.69
C ASN A 315 -34.02 -11.68 8.55
N LEU A 316 -35.34 -11.56 8.36
CA LEU A 316 -36.00 -10.33 7.91
C LEU A 316 -35.79 -9.12 8.84
N ARG A 317 -35.79 -9.32 10.16
CA ARG A 317 -35.54 -8.23 11.13
C ARG A 317 -34.12 -7.68 11.00
N THR A 318 -33.13 -8.57 10.94
CA THR A 318 -31.72 -8.18 10.73
C THR A 318 -31.53 -7.50 9.39
N ALA A 319 -32.20 -7.97 8.34
CA ALA A 319 -32.18 -7.33 7.03
C ALA A 319 -32.71 -5.88 7.09
N ILE A 320 -33.84 -5.67 7.77
CA ILE A 320 -34.41 -4.33 7.99
C ILE A 320 -33.44 -3.41 8.72
N ASP A 321 -32.75 -3.92 9.75
CA ASP A 321 -31.77 -3.14 10.51
C ASP A 321 -30.59 -2.70 9.63
N GLU A 322 -30.01 -3.61 8.86
CA GLU A 322 -28.88 -3.28 7.97
C GLU A 322 -29.29 -2.33 6.83
N LEU A 323 -30.46 -2.55 6.22
CA LEU A 323 -30.97 -1.66 5.18
C LEU A 323 -31.33 -0.27 5.72
N THR A 324 -31.78 -0.19 6.96
CA THR A 324 -32.02 1.10 7.63
C THR A 324 -30.71 1.86 7.83
N LYS A 325 -29.62 1.18 8.22
CA LYS A 325 -28.29 1.81 8.29
C LYS A 325 -27.83 2.29 6.92
N ALA A 326 -28.02 1.50 5.86
CA ALA A 326 -27.69 1.91 4.49
C ALA A 326 -28.43 3.21 4.10
N ILE A 327 -29.74 3.27 4.32
CA ILE A 327 -30.59 4.43 4.00
C ILE A 327 -30.15 5.69 4.76
N ASN A 328 -29.74 5.52 6.02
CA ASN A 328 -29.38 6.64 6.90
C ASN A 328 -27.94 7.12 6.72
N LEU A 329 -27.14 6.49 5.84
CA LEU A 329 -25.78 6.94 5.60
C LEU A 329 -25.77 8.29 4.87
N PRO A 330 -25.03 9.30 5.38
CA PRO A 330 -24.95 10.62 4.74
C PRO A 330 -24.41 10.59 3.31
N SER A 331 -23.54 9.62 3.02
CA SER A 331 -22.93 9.44 1.70
C SER A 331 -23.84 8.77 0.66
N SER A 332 -25.03 8.31 1.05
CA SER A 332 -25.96 7.65 0.12
C SER A 332 -26.61 8.68 -0.82
N THR A 333 -26.66 8.35 -2.10
CA THR A 333 -27.40 9.11 -3.11
C THR A 333 -28.89 8.78 -3.03
N ALA A 334 -29.74 9.65 -3.60
CA ALA A 334 -31.17 9.37 -3.67
C ALA A 334 -31.47 8.07 -4.44
N SER A 335 -30.75 7.84 -5.56
CA SER A 335 -30.88 6.65 -6.41
C SER A 335 -30.50 5.37 -5.66
N GLU A 336 -29.37 5.35 -4.95
CA GLU A 336 -28.97 4.19 -4.13
C GLU A 336 -30.03 3.82 -3.09
N ARG A 337 -30.59 4.83 -2.42
CA ARG A 337 -31.61 4.61 -1.40
C ARG A 337 -32.88 3.96 -1.94
N GLU A 338 -33.24 4.15 -3.22
CA GLU A 338 -34.44 3.53 -3.80
C GLU A 338 -34.39 2.00 -3.69
N GLY A 339 -33.25 1.39 -4.03
CA GLY A 339 -33.05 -0.06 -3.89
C GLY A 339 -33.12 -0.53 -2.44
N ALA A 340 -32.53 0.23 -1.51
CA ALA A 340 -32.59 -0.11 -0.09
C ALA A 340 -34.00 0.03 0.49
N TYR A 341 -34.75 1.05 0.09
CA TYR A 341 -36.16 1.21 0.43
C TYR A 341 -36.99 0.04 -0.10
N TYR A 342 -36.75 -0.39 -1.35
CA TYR A 342 -37.44 -1.53 -1.94
C TYR A 342 -37.25 -2.80 -1.09
N LEU A 343 -36.00 -3.18 -0.84
CA LEU A 343 -35.67 -4.39 -0.07
C LEU A 343 -36.21 -4.31 1.36
N ARG A 344 -36.13 -3.14 2.01
CA ARG A 344 -36.62 -2.98 3.38
C ARG A 344 -38.14 -3.07 3.43
N GLY A 345 -38.83 -2.43 2.49
CA GLY A 345 -40.27 -2.52 2.33
C GLY A 345 -40.71 -3.95 2.08
N TYR A 346 -39.98 -4.69 1.25
CA TYR A 346 -40.26 -6.10 0.99
C TYR A 346 -40.14 -6.97 2.25
N CYS A 347 -39.07 -6.79 3.04
CA CYS A 347 -38.90 -7.48 4.32
C CYS A 347 -40.04 -7.16 5.30
N LYS A 348 -40.42 -5.87 5.39
CA LYS A 348 -41.55 -5.43 6.24
C LYS A 348 -42.88 -6.04 5.80
N ALA A 349 -43.14 -6.10 4.49
CA ALA A 349 -44.36 -6.71 3.96
C ALA A 349 -44.44 -8.21 4.31
N GLN A 350 -43.32 -8.93 4.25
CA GLN A 350 -43.25 -10.33 4.68
C GLN A 350 -43.46 -10.52 6.19
N LEU A 351 -43.14 -9.51 7.00
CA LEU A 351 -43.44 -9.47 8.43
C LEU A 351 -44.83 -8.87 8.76
N GLU A 352 -45.64 -8.59 7.74
CA GLU A 352 -46.95 -7.94 7.87
C GLU A 352 -46.90 -6.55 8.54
N ASP A 353 -45.75 -5.88 8.45
CA ASP A 353 -45.57 -4.50 8.90
C ASP A 353 -46.06 -3.53 7.81
N ILE A 354 -47.10 -2.77 8.15
CA ILE A 354 -47.78 -1.86 7.23
C ILE A 354 -46.92 -0.68 6.79
N ASP A 355 -45.84 -0.37 7.54
CA ASP A 355 -44.88 0.64 7.14
C ASP A 355 -44.12 0.29 5.85
N CYS A 356 -44.25 -0.94 5.34
CA CYS A 356 -43.78 -1.33 4.01
C CYS A 356 -44.29 -0.40 2.91
N VAL A 357 -45.53 0.12 3.01
CA VAL A 357 -46.13 0.98 1.99
C VAL A 357 -45.36 2.30 1.85
N ASN A 358 -44.88 2.85 2.97
CA ASN A 358 -44.06 4.06 2.97
C ASN A 358 -42.70 3.83 2.33
N ASP A 359 -42.10 2.66 2.55
CA ASP A 359 -40.84 2.27 1.92
C ASP A 359 -41.03 2.05 0.41
N MET A 360 -42.09 1.38 -0.02
CA MET A 360 -42.38 1.16 -1.43
C MET A 360 -42.63 2.46 -2.20
N ARG A 361 -43.24 3.48 -1.59
CA ARG A 361 -43.37 4.81 -2.23
C ARG A 361 -42.02 5.49 -2.49
N LYS A 362 -41.01 5.22 -1.65
CA LYS A 362 -39.66 5.78 -1.76
C LYS A 362 -38.74 4.94 -2.65
N ALA A 363 -39.19 3.77 -3.08
CA ALA A 363 -38.42 2.78 -3.83
C ALA A 363 -38.49 2.96 -5.37
N GLY A 364 -38.78 4.18 -5.85
CA GLY A 364 -38.82 4.47 -7.28
C GLY A 364 -39.90 3.69 -8.04
N GLU A 365 -39.59 3.26 -9.26
CA GLU A 365 -40.53 2.56 -10.15
C GLU A 365 -40.85 1.13 -9.70
N ASP A 366 -39.86 0.43 -9.15
CA ASP A 366 -40.04 -0.94 -8.66
C ASP A 366 -41.03 -0.96 -7.48
N GLY A 367 -40.94 0.01 -6.58
CA GLY A 367 -41.89 0.18 -5.49
C GLY A 367 -43.30 0.55 -5.94
N ARG A 368 -43.44 1.48 -6.92
CA ARG A 368 -44.74 1.80 -7.52
C ARG A 368 -45.40 0.59 -8.19
N THR A 369 -44.60 -0.20 -8.92
CA THR A 369 -45.07 -1.45 -9.54
C THR A 369 -45.57 -2.43 -8.48
N TRP A 370 -44.82 -2.61 -7.39
CA TRP A 370 -45.24 -3.47 -6.29
C TRP A 370 -46.56 -3.01 -5.64
N LEU A 371 -46.73 -1.70 -5.42
CA LEU A 371 -47.97 -1.14 -4.85
C LEU A 371 -49.19 -1.39 -5.74
N LYS A 372 -49.04 -1.29 -7.07
CA LYS A 372 -50.08 -1.63 -8.05
C LYS A 372 -50.49 -3.10 -7.95
N GLU A 373 -49.51 -3.99 -7.97
CA GLU A 373 -49.73 -5.44 -7.92
C GLU A 373 -50.46 -5.86 -6.63
N MET A 374 -50.14 -5.21 -5.52
CA MET A 374 -50.77 -5.46 -4.22
C MET A 374 -52.07 -4.68 -4.00
N GLN A 375 -52.47 -3.79 -4.93
CA GLN A 375 -53.64 -2.92 -4.83
C GLN A 375 -53.58 -1.98 -3.60
N LEU A 376 -52.41 -1.40 -3.34
CA LEU A 376 -52.12 -0.56 -2.17
C LEU A 376 -51.76 0.90 -2.53
N GLU A 377 -51.96 1.33 -3.78
CA GLU A 377 -51.58 2.69 -4.23
C GLU A 377 -52.22 3.79 -3.37
N ASP A 378 -53.52 3.65 -3.08
CA ASP A 378 -54.32 4.60 -2.31
C ASP A 378 -54.29 4.33 -0.79
N PHE A 379 -53.51 3.35 -0.33
CA PHE A 379 -53.46 2.99 1.09
C PHE A 379 -52.51 3.90 1.87
N TYR A 380 -53.00 4.70 2.81
CA TYR A 380 -52.17 5.59 3.65
C TYR A 380 -52.13 5.09 5.10
N PRO A 381 -50.98 4.57 5.59
CA PRO A 381 -50.90 3.93 6.91
C PRO A 381 -51.23 4.82 8.13
N ASN A 382 -51.42 6.14 7.96
CA ASN A 382 -51.65 7.08 9.06
C ASN A 382 -52.68 8.17 8.73
N GLN A 383 -53.81 7.85 8.07
CA GLN A 383 -54.96 8.74 8.19
C GLN A 383 -55.47 8.65 9.63
N ASN A 384 -55.20 9.70 10.41
CA ASN A 384 -55.87 9.94 11.68
C ASN A 384 -57.36 9.65 11.48
N VAL A 385 -57.87 8.65 12.21
CA VAL A 385 -59.31 8.51 12.41
C VAL A 385 -59.75 9.77 13.14
N ILE A 386 -60.18 10.78 12.39
CA ILE A 386 -61.00 11.85 12.92
C ILE A 386 -62.26 11.12 13.40
N ARG A 387 -62.40 11.00 14.73
CA ARG A 387 -63.66 10.61 15.34
C ARG A 387 -64.67 11.68 14.95
N GLU A 388 -65.47 11.41 13.93
CA GLU A 388 -66.70 12.14 13.71
C GLU A 388 -67.56 11.93 14.96
N THR A 389 -67.70 12.98 15.75
CA THR A 389 -68.66 13.06 16.84
C THR A 389 -70.07 12.97 16.26
N SER A 390 -70.64 11.78 16.39
CA SER A 390 -72.05 11.49 16.72
C SER A 390 -73.14 12.25 15.97
N VAL A 391 -73.77 11.56 15.01
CA VAL A 391 -75.24 11.53 14.86
C VAL A 391 -75.66 10.08 14.53
N PRO A 392 -76.64 9.47 15.22
CA PRO A 392 -76.97 8.07 15.02
C PRO A 392 -77.98 7.89 13.89
N THR A 393 -77.61 7.18 12.82
CA THR A 393 -78.60 6.54 11.96
C THR A 393 -78.09 5.22 11.36
N GLN A 394 -78.92 4.22 11.58
CA GLN A 394 -78.97 2.80 11.20
C GLN A 394 -78.11 2.24 10.04
N SER A 395 -77.60 1.04 10.35
CA SER A 395 -77.33 -0.13 9.48
C SER A 395 -76.62 0.06 8.14
N ASN A 396 -75.39 -0.47 8.04
CA ASN A 396 -75.19 -1.76 7.37
C ASN A 396 -73.76 -2.28 7.60
N SER A 397 -73.66 -3.58 7.73
CA SER A 397 -72.44 -4.36 7.93
C SER A 397 -71.41 -4.11 6.83
N ARG A 398 -70.16 -3.80 7.21
CA ARG A 398 -69.00 -3.85 6.31
C ARG A 398 -67.90 -4.71 6.96
N PRO A 399 -67.38 -5.76 6.28
CA PRO A 399 -66.47 -6.69 6.91
C PRO A 399 -65.08 -6.08 7.08
N LYS A 400 -64.46 -6.33 8.24
CA LYS A 400 -63.03 -6.11 8.49
C LYS A 400 -62.23 -6.99 7.51
N ARG A 401 -61.51 -6.37 6.57
CA ARG A 401 -60.60 -7.10 5.68
C ARG A 401 -59.26 -7.27 6.41
N ALA A 402 -59.06 -8.44 7.02
CA ALA A 402 -57.76 -8.89 7.47
C ALA A 402 -56.83 -9.08 6.26
N LEU A 403 -55.54 -8.74 6.43
CA LEU A 403 -54.49 -9.12 5.48
C LEU A 403 -54.46 -10.65 5.44
N ASN A 404 -55.00 -11.25 4.38
CA ASN A 404 -55.07 -12.70 4.24
C ASN A 404 -53.86 -13.16 3.42
N THR A 405 -52.73 -13.36 4.09
CA THR A 405 -51.47 -13.90 3.55
C THR A 405 -51.51 -15.43 3.51
N SER A 406 -52.50 -16.00 2.83
CA SER A 406 -52.53 -17.45 2.58
C SER A 406 -52.97 -17.77 1.16
N LYS A 407 -52.05 -17.59 0.22
CA LYS A 407 -52.05 -18.34 -1.04
C LYS A 407 -50.63 -18.76 -1.39
N LYS A 408 -50.27 -20.01 -1.08
CA LYS A 408 -49.21 -20.71 -1.80
C LYS A 408 -49.58 -20.74 -3.30
N PRO A 409 -48.69 -20.41 -4.23
CA PRO A 409 -48.99 -20.49 -5.66
C PRO A 409 -49.07 -21.96 -6.12
N PRO A 410 -49.89 -22.29 -7.12
CA PRO A 410 -49.99 -23.63 -7.65
C PRO A 410 -48.70 -23.99 -8.39
N LEU A 411 -48.13 -25.15 -8.05
CA LEU A 411 -47.12 -25.83 -8.87
C LEU A 411 -47.75 -26.12 -10.24
N ARG A 412 -47.28 -25.44 -11.29
CA ARG A 412 -47.47 -25.91 -12.67
C ARG A 412 -46.24 -26.73 -13.04
N LYS A 413 -46.52 -27.95 -13.52
CA LYS A 413 -45.57 -28.91 -14.08
C LYS A 413 -44.77 -28.32 -15.23
#